data_AF-A0A371X6E3-F1
#
_entry.id   AF-A0A371X6E3-F1
#
_cell.length_a   1.000
_cell.length_b   1.000
_cell.length_c   1.000
_cell.angle_alpha   90.00
_cell.angle_beta   90.00
_cell.angle_gamma   90.00
#
_symmetry.space_group_name_H-M   'P 1'
#
loop_
_entity.id
_entity.type
_entity.pdbx_description
1 polymer ?
#
loop_
_entity_poly.entity_id
_entity_poly.type
_entity_poly.pdbx_seq_one_letter_code
_entity_poly.pdbx_strand_id
1 'polypeptide(L)'
;MKIPVIVVMALGMAVAGCALPTEPLSHSVSYPWTGLKLTQCKAYGTFSECQLVQTSASHYQRYQLGPVQQQNRRLQTLSNDYQYQVTSCYEIQRVNRPLPNYLCRIVGYRTGADAGSVFVKGGTAVNLAKYLGDQEQLHYQRKRDPWERKGL
;
A
#
# COMPACT_ATOMS: atom_id res chain seq x y z
N MET A 1 -80.00 -7.02 5.62
CA MET A 1 -79.17 -7.38 4.45
C MET A 1 -78.20 -6.24 4.15
N LYS A 2 -76.96 -6.59 3.73
CA LYS A 2 -75.84 -5.76 3.23
C LYS A 2 -74.71 -5.38 4.21
N ILE A 3 -73.84 -6.38 4.42
CA ILE A 3 -72.36 -6.46 4.38
C ILE A 3 -71.53 -5.23 4.84
N PRO A 4 -70.59 -5.40 5.80
CA PRO A 4 -69.60 -4.38 6.17
C PRO A 4 -68.39 -4.37 5.23
N VAL A 5 -67.92 -3.18 4.86
CA VAL A 5 -66.67 -3.00 4.11
C VAL A 5 -65.51 -2.88 5.10
N ILE A 6 -64.71 -3.95 5.17
CA ILE A 6 -63.44 -3.99 5.90
C ILE A 6 -62.37 -3.41 4.96
N VAL A 7 -61.79 -2.26 5.33
CA VAL A 7 -60.60 -1.73 4.66
C VAL A 7 -59.37 -2.30 5.37
N VAL A 8 -58.73 -3.28 4.71
CA VAL A 8 -57.40 -3.78 5.07
C VAL A 8 -56.38 -2.82 4.47
N MET A 9 -55.75 -1.97 5.28
CA MET A 9 -54.53 -1.29 4.86
C MET A 9 -53.32 -2.13 5.24
N ALA A 10 -52.70 -2.69 4.22
CA ALA A 10 -51.51 -3.52 4.31
C ALA A 10 -50.26 -2.68 4.68
N LEU A 11 -49.58 -3.14 5.73
CA LEU A 11 -48.14 -3.26 5.90
C LEU A 11 -47.23 -2.38 5.00
N GLY A 12 -46.76 -1.26 5.56
CA GLY A 12 -45.52 -0.62 5.13
C GLY A 12 -44.35 -1.15 5.96
N MET A 13 -43.68 -2.21 5.48
CA MET A 13 -42.39 -2.60 6.05
C MET A 13 -41.37 -1.52 5.67
N ALA A 14 -40.95 -0.71 6.66
CA ALA A 14 -39.78 0.15 6.50
C ALA A 14 -38.55 -0.77 6.41
N VAL A 15 -38.07 -1.04 5.20
CA VAL A 15 -36.79 -1.70 5.01
C VAL A 15 -35.72 -0.68 5.38
N ALA A 16 -35.25 -0.73 6.62
CA ALA A 16 -34.03 -0.07 7.04
C ALA A 16 -32.87 -0.72 6.26
N GLY A 17 -32.49 -0.11 5.13
CA GLY A 17 -31.26 -0.46 4.45
C GLY A 17 -30.09 -0.06 5.33
N CYS A 18 -29.49 -1.02 6.04
CA CYS A 18 -28.16 -0.84 6.60
C CYS A 18 -27.21 -0.59 5.43
N ALA A 19 -26.90 0.68 5.17
CA ALA A 19 -25.74 1.05 4.38
C ALA A 19 -24.52 0.63 5.20
N LEU A 20 -24.13 -0.65 5.08
CA LEU A 20 -22.79 -1.08 5.47
C LEU A 20 -21.83 -0.16 4.70
N PRO A 21 -20.90 0.53 5.39
CA PRO A 21 -19.79 1.17 4.69
C PRO A 21 -19.19 0.07 3.81
N THR A 22 -19.27 0.25 2.50
CA THR A 22 -18.60 -0.65 1.57
C THR A 22 -17.13 -0.43 1.83
N GLU A 23 -16.58 -1.21 2.75
CA GLU A 23 -15.15 -1.28 2.94
C GLU A 23 -14.59 -1.59 1.56
N PRO A 24 -13.73 -0.71 1.00
CA PRO A 24 -13.28 -0.88 -0.37
C PRO A 24 -12.75 -2.29 -0.48
N LEU A 25 -13.27 -3.06 -1.46
CA LEU A 25 -12.89 -4.45 -1.73
C LEU A 25 -11.37 -4.49 -1.75
N SER A 26 -10.79 -4.82 -0.60
CA SER A 26 -9.36 -4.92 -0.45
C SER A 26 -9.07 -6.15 -1.27
N HIS A 27 -8.51 -5.96 -2.47
CA HIS A 27 -8.02 -7.06 -3.27
C HIS A 27 -7.20 -7.90 -2.30
N SER A 28 -7.58 -9.18 -2.16
CA SER A 28 -6.99 -10.06 -1.16
C SER A 28 -5.56 -10.33 -1.57
N VAL A 29 -4.66 -9.43 -1.19
CA VAL A 29 -3.24 -9.56 -1.47
C VAL A 29 -2.67 -10.54 -0.47
N SER A 30 -2.04 -11.60 -0.97
CA SER A 30 -1.41 -12.62 -0.14
C SER A 30 -0.19 -12.06 0.61
N TYR A 31 0.13 -12.71 1.72
CA TYR A 31 1.41 -12.51 2.40
C TYR A 31 2.58 -12.73 1.40
N PRO A 32 3.69 -11.98 1.48
CA PRO A 32 4.04 -10.95 2.47
C PRO A 32 3.56 -9.53 2.12
N TRP A 33 2.75 -9.35 1.06
CA TRP A 33 2.39 -8.02 0.57
C TRP A 33 1.11 -7.46 1.22
N THR A 34 0.43 -8.28 2.02
CA THR A 34 -0.74 -7.87 2.79
C THR A 34 -0.41 -6.65 3.65
N GLY A 35 -1.12 -5.55 3.40
CA GLY A 35 -0.96 -4.29 4.14
C GLY A 35 0.11 -3.34 3.62
N LEU A 36 0.93 -3.74 2.63
CA LEU A 36 1.90 -2.82 2.04
C LEU A 36 1.19 -1.84 1.12
N LYS A 37 1.34 -0.55 1.41
CA LYS A 37 0.65 0.51 0.67
C LYS A 37 1.59 1.66 0.35
N LEU A 38 1.33 2.31 -0.78
CA LEU A 38 1.84 3.64 -1.06
C LEU A 38 0.76 4.65 -0.67
N THR A 39 1.15 5.60 0.16
CA THR A 39 0.28 6.65 0.70
C THR A 39 0.95 8.01 0.54
N GLN A 40 0.21 9.10 0.80
CA GLN A 40 0.76 10.46 0.81
C GLN A 40 1.51 10.82 -0.49
N CYS A 41 0.98 10.38 -1.63
CA CYS A 41 1.62 10.60 -2.92
C CYS A 41 1.53 12.07 -3.35
N LYS A 42 2.66 12.65 -3.72
CA LYS A 42 2.80 14.02 -4.23
C LYS A 42 3.45 14.01 -5.61
N ALA A 43 2.96 14.86 -6.51
CA ALA A 43 3.53 15.02 -7.84
C ALA A 43 4.38 16.30 -7.92
N TYR A 44 5.59 16.16 -8.45
CA TYR A 44 6.60 17.21 -8.60
C TYR A 44 6.97 17.38 -10.08
N GLY A 45 5.97 17.66 -10.92
CA GLY A 45 6.13 17.91 -12.36
C GLY A 45 6.58 16.68 -13.17
N THR A 46 7.84 16.29 -13.03
CA THR A 46 8.51 15.20 -13.77
C THR A 46 8.57 13.87 -13.00
N PHE A 47 8.31 13.90 -11.70
CA PHE A 47 8.27 12.71 -10.85
C PHE A 47 7.16 12.80 -9.81
N SER A 48 6.86 11.67 -9.18
CA SER A 48 6.01 11.60 -7.99
C SER A 48 6.75 10.91 -6.85
N GLU A 49 6.44 11.32 -5.62
CA GLU A 49 6.96 10.72 -4.41
C GLU A 49 5.80 10.22 -3.55
N CYS A 50 5.90 9.00 -3.03
CA CYS A 50 4.92 8.42 -2.11
C CYS A 50 5.64 7.85 -0.89
N GLN A 51 4.92 7.67 0.22
CA GLN A 51 5.39 6.95 1.39
C GLN A 51 4.98 5.48 1.32
N LEU A 52 5.96 4.57 1.34
CA LEU A 52 5.74 3.14 1.47
C LEU A 52 5.57 2.79 2.95
N VAL A 53 4.44 2.18 3.28
CA VAL A 53 4.05 1.88 4.66
C VAL A 53 3.49 0.47 4.76
N GLN A 54 3.64 -0.14 5.95
CA GLN A 54 2.94 -1.37 6.30
C GLN A 54 1.77 -1.06 7.23
N THR A 55 0.55 -1.40 6.79
CA THR A 55 -0.69 -1.07 7.49
C THR A 55 -1.41 -2.24 8.15
N SER A 56 -0.93 -3.50 8.03
CA SER A 56 -1.56 -4.64 8.73
C SER A 56 -1.21 -4.73 10.22
N ALA A 57 -0.28 -3.92 10.70
CA ALA A 57 -0.05 -3.77 12.13
C ALA A 57 -1.15 -2.86 12.75
N SER A 58 -1.39 -2.99 14.06
CA SER A 58 -2.35 -2.16 14.80
C SER A 58 -2.20 -0.67 14.46
N HIS A 59 -3.26 0.13 14.55
CA HIS A 59 -3.26 1.56 14.22
C HIS A 59 -2.13 2.36 14.89
N TYR A 60 -1.59 1.86 16.02
CA TYR A 60 -0.49 2.47 16.77
C TYR A 60 0.91 2.12 16.24
N GLN A 61 1.04 1.20 15.29
CA GLN A 61 2.31 0.65 14.83
C GLN A 61 2.39 0.53 13.31
N ARG A 62 1.91 1.55 12.57
CA ARG A 62 2.20 1.65 11.13
C ARG A 62 3.71 1.78 10.92
N TYR A 63 4.31 0.74 10.33
CA TYR A 63 5.73 0.75 10.04
C TYR A 63 5.98 1.56 8.77
N GLN A 64 6.60 2.73 8.90
CA GLN A 64 7.03 3.52 7.75
C GLN A 64 8.31 2.92 7.17
N LEU A 65 8.23 2.37 5.96
CA LEU A 65 9.40 1.83 5.26
C LEU A 65 10.21 2.96 4.62
N GLY A 66 9.53 4.03 4.17
CA GLY A 66 10.13 5.29 3.73
C GLY A 66 9.65 5.76 2.35
N PRO A 67 10.26 6.82 1.81
CA PRO A 67 9.84 7.44 0.56
C PRO A 67 10.22 6.58 -0.67
N VAL A 68 9.34 6.61 -1.67
CA VAL A 68 9.52 5.96 -2.97
C VAL A 68 9.27 7.00 -4.05
N GLN A 69 10.26 7.17 -4.92
CA GLN A 69 10.17 8.10 -6.06
C GLN A 69 9.93 7.32 -7.35
N GLN A 70 9.02 7.83 -8.18
CA GLN A 70 8.74 7.31 -9.50
C GLN A 70 8.91 8.42 -10.54
N GLN A 71 9.85 8.21 -11.46
CA GLN A 71 10.05 9.09 -12.62
C GLN A 71 9.07 8.73 -13.75
N ASN A 72 8.68 9.71 -14.56
CA ASN A 72 7.93 9.55 -15.82
C ASN A 72 6.52 8.96 -15.73
N ARG A 73 6.02 8.62 -14.55
CA ARG A 73 4.60 8.27 -14.35
C ARG A 73 3.97 9.32 -13.45
N ARG A 74 2.97 10.03 -13.97
CA ARG A 74 2.03 10.74 -13.10
C ARG A 74 1.22 9.67 -12.39
N LEU A 75 1.69 9.19 -11.25
CA LEU A 75 0.78 8.54 -10.30
C LEU A 75 -0.38 9.52 -10.13
N GLN A 76 -1.60 9.04 -10.31
CA GLN A 76 -2.77 9.89 -10.15
C GLN A 76 -2.75 10.42 -8.71
N THR A 77 -2.53 11.73 -8.58
CA THR A 77 -2.51 12.45 -7.29
C THR A 77 -3.86 13.15 -7.05
N LEU A 78 -4.94 12.61 -7.62
CA LEU A 78 -6.23 13.29 -7.75
C LEU A 78 -6.98 13.51 -6.42
N SER A 79 -6.37 13.18 -5.27
CA SER A 79 -6.84 13.57 -3.93
C SER A 79 -5.75 13.23 -2.91
N ASN A 80 -5.72 13.91 -1.75
CA ASN A 80 -4.90 13.54 -0.60
C ASN A 80 -5.15 12.08 -0.11
N ASP A 81 -6.26 11.48 -0.56
CA ASP A 81 -6.66 10.11 -0.24
C ASP A 81 -6.24 9.06 -1.28
N TYR A 82 -5.51 9.45 -2.34
CA TYR A 82 -5.07 8.48 -3.34
C TYR A 82 -4.03 7.54 -2.74
N GLN A 83 -4.37 6.26 -2.69
CA GLN A 83 -3.56 5.20 -2.11
C GLN A 83 -3.39 4.07 -3.14
N TYR A 84 -2.22 3.47 -3.15
CA TYR A 84 -1.93 2.29 -3.96
C TYR A 84 -1.65 1.10 -3.07
N GLN A 85 -2.16 -0.07 -3.46
CA GLN A 85 -1.85 -1.34 -2.83
C GLN A 85 -0.67 -1.98 -3.55
N VAL A 86 0.35 -2.43 -2.80
CA VAL A 86 1.43 -3.25 -3.36
C VAL A 86 0.92 -4.68 -3.49
N THR A 87 1.12 -5.29 -4.65
CA THR A 87 0.66 -6.67 -4.94
C THR A 87 1.79 -7.68 -5.06
N SER A 88 2.98 -7.21 -5.44
CA SER A 88 4.21 -8.02 -5.49
C SER A 88 5.43 -7.12 -5.57
N CYS A 89 6.57 -7.59 -5.09
CA CYS A 89 7.87 -6.97 -5.33
C CYS A 89 8.88 -8.04 -5.76
N TYR A 90 9.69 -7.73 -6.76
CA TYR A 90 10.82 -8.58 -7.15
C TYR A 90 12.10 -7.78 -7.08
N GLU A 91 13.15 -8.47 -6.68
CA GLU A 91 14.49 -7.90 -6.64
C GLU A 91 14.99 -7.67 -8.06
N ILE A 92 15.54 -6.49 -8.30
CA ILE A 92 16.20 -6.13 -9.56
C ILE A 92 17.70 -6.09 -9.35
N GLN A 93 18.44 -6.16 -10.45
CA GLN A 93 19.90 -6.31 -10.42
C GLN A 93 20.57 -5.28 -9.50
N ARG A 94 21.28 -5.80 -8.50
CA ARG A 94 21.98 -4.98 -7.50
C ARG A 94 23.22 -4.36 -8.14
N VAL A 95 23.31 -3.03 -8.15
CA VAL A 95 24.54 -2.33 -8.53
C VAL A 95 25.63 -2.56 -7.47
N ASN A 96 25.22 -2.62 -6.20
CA ASN A 96 26.06 -2.98 -5.06
C ASN A 96 25.37 -4.10 -4.29
N ARG A 97 25.99 -5.29 -4.18
CA ARG A 97 25.40 -6.48 -3.55
C ARG A 97 24.71 -6.24 -2.18
N PRO A 98 25.28 -5.47 -1.24
CA PRO A 98 24.63 -5.19 0.03
C PRO A 98 23.44 -4.23 -0.04
N LEU A 99 23.18 -3.56 -1.17
CA LEU A 99 22.08 -2.61 -1.29
C LEU A 99 20.99 -3.18 -2.22
N PRO A 100 19.87 -3.67 -1.65
CA PRO A 100 18.81 -4.25 -2.44
C PRO A 100 18.10 -3.16 -3.24
N ASN A 101 17.53 -3.56 -4.37
CA ASN A 101 16.66 -2.73 -5.18
C ASN A 101 15.45 -3.58 -5.56
N TYR A 102 14.25 -3.01 -5.48
CA TYR A 102 13.03 -3.72 -5.82
C TYR A 102 12.25 -2.97 -6.89
N LEU A 103 11.54 -3.74 -7.71
CA LEU A 103 10.47 -3.24 -8.55
C LEU A 103 9.16 -3.84 -8.05
N CYS A 104 8.28 -2.99 -7.51
CA CYS A 104 7.04 -3.41 -6.89
C CYS A 104 5.85 -3.10 -7.78
N ARG A 105 4.99 -4.08 -8.06
CA ARG A 105 3.71 -3.86 -8.74
C ARG A 105 2.68 -3.26 -7.79
N ILE A 106 1.89 -2.35 -8.33
CA ILE A 106 0.90 -1.58 -7.59
C ILE A 106 -0.42 -1.51 -8.34
N VAL A 107 -1.50 -1.50 -7.57
CA VAL A 107 -2.86 -1.27 -8.07
C VAL A 107 -3.51 -0.14 -7.27
N GLY A 108 -4.49 0.53 -7.85
CA GLY A 108 -5.29 1.52 -7.12
C GLY A 108 -6.00 0.87 -5.94
N TYR A 109 -5.83 1.39 -4.72
CA TYR A 109 -6.36 0.74 -3.50
C TYR A 109 -7.89 0.57 -3.53
N ARG A 110 -8.62 1.57 -4.03
CA ARG A 110 -10.09 1.54 -4.13
C ARG A 110 -10.61 0.88 -5.39
N THR A 111 -9.85 0.95 -6.49
CA THR A 111 -10.32 0.58 -7.82
C THR A 111 -9.83 -0.79 -8.27
N GLY A 112 -8.75 -1.31 -7.68
CA GLY A 112 -8.05 -2.51 -8.18
C GLY A 112 -7.37 -2.33 -9.53
N ALA A 113 -7.49 -1.15 -10.15
CA ALA A 113 -6.95 -0.89 -11.47
C ALA A 113 -5.42 -0.95 -11.44
N ASP A 114 -4.84 -1.58 -12.46
CA ASP A 114 -3.38 -1.64 -12.60
C ASP A 114 -2.79 -0.22 -12.64
N ALA A 115 -1.93 0.08 -11.67
CA ALA A 115 -1.17 1.31 -11.58
C ALA A 115 0.30 1.11 -11.98
N GLY A 116 0.63 -0.12 -12.43
CA GLY A 116 1.93 -0.57 -12.90
C GLY A 116 2.91 -0.82 -11.76
N SER A 117 4.09 -0.18 -11.79
CA SER A 117 5.16 -0.52 -10.85
C SER A 117 5.99 0.67 -10.38
N VAL A 118 6.53 0.57 -9.17
CA VAL A 118 7.42 1.55 -8.53
C VAL A 118 8.79 0.96 -8.23
N PHE A 119 9.85 1.76 -8.42
CA PHE A 119 11.20 1.39 -8.04
C PHE A 119 11.48 1.78 -6.59
N VAL A 120 11.82 0.79 -5.77
CA VAL A 120 12.22 0.99 -4.38
C VAL A 120 13.73 0.80 -4.28
N LYS A 121 14.44 1.81 -3.79
CA LYS A 121 15.90 1.86 -3.71
C LYS A 121 16.36 2.43 -2.37
N GLY A 122 17.66 2.35 -2.10
CA GLY A 122 18.29 3.00 -0.94
C GLY A 122 17.77 2.48 0.40
N GLY A 123 17.66 3.38 1.40
CA GLY A 123 17.21 3.01 2.76
C GLY A 123 15.82 2.36 2.79
N THR A 124 14.90 2.80 1.93
CA THR A 124 13.56 2.20 1.84
C THR A 124 13.60 0.77 1.31
N ALA A 125 14.51 0.48 0.37
CA ALA A 125 14.71 -0.90 -0.09
C ALA A 125 15.33 -1.78 0.99
N VAL A 126 16.25 -1.25 1.79
CA VAL A 126 16.82 -1.94 2.96
C VAL A 126 15.72 -2.26 3.98
N ASN A 127 14.87 -1.30 4.31
CA ASN A 127 13.75 -1.49 5.23
C ASN A 127 12.74 -2.51 4.69
N LEU A 128 12.43 -2.44 3.39
CA LEU A 128 11.56 -3.41 2.72
C LEU A 128 12.18 -4.82 2.76
N ALA A 129 13.47 -4.97 2.44
CA ALA A 129 14.16 -6.26 2.51
C ALA A 129 14.11 -6.87 3.91
N LYS A 130 14.37 -6.06 4.95
CA LYS A 130 14.23 -6.49 6.35
C LYS A 130 12.80 -6.92 6.69
N TYR A 131 11.81 -6.17 6.23
CA TYR A 131 10.39 -6.52 6.39
C TYR A 131 10.05 -7.86 5.72
N LEU A 132 10.64 -8.13 4.55
CA LEU A 132 10.46 -9.39 3.82
C LEU A 132 11.31 -10.55 4.38
N GLY A 133 12.08 -10.32 5.45
CA GLY A 133 12.90 -11.35 6.10
C GLY A 133 14.20 -11.67 5.37
N ASP A 134 14.73 -10.76 4.55
CA ASP A 134 16.04 -10.90 3.89
C ASP A 134 17.15 -11.07 4.94
N GLN A 135 17.72 -12.28 4.99
CA GLN A 135 18.74 -12.64 5.97
C GLN A 135 20.04 -11.85 5.76
N GLU A 136 20.41 -11.53 4.52
CA GLU A 136 21.62 -10.76 4.25
C GLU A 136 21.52 -9.36 4.84
N GLN A 137 20.35 -8.71 4.70
CA GLN A 137 20.10 -7.37 5.26
C GLN A 137 19.99 -7.37 6.78
N LEU A 138 19.41 -8.42 7.36
CA LEU A 138 19.35 -8.60 8.82
C LEU A 138 20.75 -8.84 9.42
N HIS A 139 21.62 -9.54 8.71
CA HIS A 139 23.01 -9.75 9.11
C HIS A 139 23.92 -8.55 8.83
N TYR A 140 23.64 -7.77 7.78
CA TYR A 140 24.44 -6.61 7.39
C TYR A 140 24.50 -5.58 8.51
N GLN A 141 23.41 -5.33 9.24
CA GLN A 141 23.41 -4.40 10.39
C GLN A 141 24.38 -4.80 11.52
N ARG A 142 24.68 -6.10 11.66
CA ARG A 142 25.67 -6.59 12.62
C ARG A 142 27.11 -6.44 12.14
N LYS A 143 27.31 -6.18 10.84
CA LYS A 143 28.62 -5.91 10.27
C LYS A 143 28.77 -4.40 10.10
N ARG A 144 29.94 -3.86 10.44
CA ARG A 144 30.25 -2.46 10.18
C ARG A 144 30.13 -2.22 8.67
N ASP A 145 29.46 -1.14 8.27
CA ASP A 145 29.35 -0.78 6.86
C ASP A 145 30.78 -0.56 6.30
N PRO A 146 31.22 -1.29 5.25
CA PRO A 146 32.52 -1.06 4.63
C PRO A 146 32.68 0.37 4.08
N TRP A 147 31.57 1.06 3.87
CA TRP A 147 31.47 2.42 3.33
C TRP A 147 31.20 3.47 4.41
N GLU A 148 31.01 3.07 5.68
CA GLU A 148 31.15 4.00 6.80
C GLU A 148 32.59 4.51 6.75
N ARG A 149 32.77 5.75 6.29
CA ARG A 149 34.07 6.40 6.33
C ARG A 149 34.54 6.30 7.77
N LYS A 150 35.70 5.65 7.98
CA LYS A 150 36.40 5.70 9.26
C LYS A 150 36.54 7.19 9.58
N GLY A 151 35.75 7.67 10.53
CA GLY A 151 35.91 9.00 11.09
C GLY A 151 37.34 9.11 11.59
N LEU A 152 38.02 10.16 11.11
CA LEU A 152 39.28 10.64 11.66
C LEU A 152 39.16 10.90 13.16
#